data_AF-A0A963GHD4-F1
#
_entry.id   AF-A0A963GHD4-F1
#
_cell.length_a   1.000
_cell.length_b   1.000
_cell.length_c   1.000
_cell.angle_alpha   90.00
_cell.angle_beta   90.00
_cell.angle_gamma   90.00
#
_symmetry.space_group_name_H-M   'P 1'
#
loop_
_entity.id
_entity.type
_entity.pdbx_description
1 polymer ?
#
loop_
_entity_poly.entity_id
_entity_poly.type
_entity_poly.pdbx_seq_one_letter_code
_entity_poly.pdbx_strand_id
1 'polypeptide(L)'
;DHLFASAFESHGFFDEASERCHGAHGELTGIRIVGHDDSASVIELSGNRLHLIVMVSNRAGVTSETEHDVQFGGKTYRWKGFFACRDAS
;
A
#
# COMPACT_ATOMS: atom_id res chain seq x y z
N ASP A 1 -12.97 -5.50 14.67
CA ASP A 1 -12.36 -4.44 13.85
C ASP A 1 -12.65 -4.57 12.38
N HIS A 2 -12.66 -3.43 11.71
CA HIS A 2 -12.83 -3.32 10.26
C HIS A 2 -11.80 -2.33 9.71
N LEU A 3 -11.11 -2.72 8.63
CA LEU A 3 -10.23 -1.85 7.86
C LEU A 3 -10.83 -1.67 6.47
N PHE A 4 -10.99 -0.41 6.05
CA PHE A 4 -11.32 -0.06 4.66
C PHE A 4 -10.04 0.40 3.96
N ALA A 5 -9.80 -0.11 2.76
CA ALA A 5 -8.65 0.27 1.95
C ALA A 5 -9.11 0.61 0.53
N SER A 6 -8.66 1.76 0.03
CA SER A 6 -8.89 2.25 -1.32
C SER A 6 -7.62 2.93 -1.82
N ALA A 7 -7.40 2.90 -3.13
CA ALA A 7 -6.26 3.57 -3.76
C ALA A 7 -6.75 4.46 -4.90
N PHE A 8 -6.10 5.60 -5.06
CA PHE A 8 -6.30 6.50 -6.18
C PHE A 8 -5.05 6.46 -7.05
N GLU A 9 -5.21 6.08 -8.31
CA GLU A 9 -4.13 6.02 -9.28
C GLU A 9 -4.35 7.08 -10.37
N SER A 10 -3.42 8.02 -10.47
CA SER A 10 -3.31 8.87 -11.64
C SER A 10 -2.65 8.09 -12.77
N HIS A 11 -3.35 7.95 -13.89
CA HIS A 11 -2.86 7.28 -15.09
C HIS A 11 -3.31 8.05 -16.32
N GLY A 12 -2.71 7.72 -17.46
CA GLY A 12 -3.03 8.35 -18.72
C GLY A 12 -2.39 9.73 -18.91
N PHE A 13 -2.08 10.03 -20.17
CA PHE A 13 -1.82 11.38 -20.65
C PHE A 13 -2.65 11.58 -21.92
N PHE A 14 -3.43 12.65 -21.96
CA PHE A 14 -4.22 13.04 -23.13
C PHE A 14 -3.62 14.32 -23.71
N ASP A 15 -3.22 14.24 -24.98
CA ASP A 15 -2.74 15.39 -25.76
C ASP A 15 -3.87 15.86 -26.69
N GLU A 16 -4.48 16.99 -26.33
CA GLU A 16 -5.55 17.62 -27.10
C GLU A 16 -5.10 18.05 -28.50
N ALA A 17 -3.83 18.44 -28.68
CA ALA A 17 -3.33 18.97 -29.94
C ALA A 17 -3.15 17.89 -31.02
N SER A 18 -2.94 16.65 -30.59
CA SER A 18 -2.74 15.49 -31.48
C SER A 18 -3.85 14.44 -31.38
N GLU A 19 -4.88 14.68 -30.56
CA GLU A 19 -5.97 13.75 -30.23
C GLU A 19 -5.47 12.35 -29.79
N ARG A 20 -4.32 12.31 -29.10
CA ARG A 20 -3.69 11.05 -28.68
C ARG A 20 -3.80 10.83 -27.19
N CYS A 21 -4.14 9.59 -26.82
CA CYS A 21 -4.13 9.11 -25.45
C CYS A 21 -3.01 8.08 -25.26
N HIS A 22 -2.13 8.32 -24.28
CA HIS A 22 -1.07 7.39 -23.88
C HIS A 22 -1.38 6.82 -22.50
N GLY A 23 -1.35 5.50 -22.33
CA GLY A 23 -1.47 4.86 -21.00
C GLY A 23 -2.85 4.98 -20.36
N ALA A 24 -3.93 4.83 -21.14
CA ALA A 24 -5.32 5.04 -20.71
C ALA A 24 -5.84 4.09 -19.62
N HIS A 25 -5.12 3.01 -19.31
CA HIS A 25 -5.51 2.03 -18.29
C HIS A 25 -4.59 2.15 -17.08
N GLY A 26 -5.18 2.07 -15.89
CA GLY A 26 -4.44 2.00 -14.63
C GLY A 26 -3.59 0.73 -14.52
N GLU A 27 -2.50 0.84 -13.79
CA GLU A 27 -1.60 -0.26 -13.44
C GLU A 27 -2.11 -1.05 -12.25
N LEU A 28 -2.89 -0.45 -11.34
CA LEU A 28 -3.39 -1.11 -10.15
C LEU A 28 -4.51 -2.10 -10.49
N THR A 29 -4.30 -3.37 -10.14
CA THR A 29 -5.27 -4.46 -10.37
C THR A 29 -5.97 -4.90 -9.10
N GLY A 30 -5.41 -4.62 -7.90
CA GLY A 30 -6.05 -5.02 -6.66
C GLY A 30 -5.46 -4.43 -5.39
N ILE A 31 -6.28 -4.45 -4.34
CA ILE A 31 -5.90 -4.16 -2.96
C ILE A 31 -6.36 -5.34 -2.11
N ARG A 32 -5.47 -5.85 -1.26
CA ARG A 32 -5.77 -6.94 -0.34
C ARG A 32 -5.35 -6.57 1.07
N ILE A 33 -6.24 -6.78 2.03
CA ILE A 33 -5.90 -6.66 3.45
C ILE A 33 -5.11 -7.91 3.84
N VAL A 34 -3.89 -7.71 4.32
CA VAL A 34 -3.03 -8.80 4.82
C VAL A 34 -3.37 -9.09 6.28
N GLY A 35 -3.57 -8.04 7.08
CA GLY A 35 -3.97 -8.14 8.47
C GLY A 35 -4.18 -6.76 9.11
N HIS A 36 -4.98 -6.74 10.18
CA HIS A 36 -5.32 -5.54 10.91
C HIS A 36 -5.70 -5.89 12.36
N ASP A 37 -5.11 -5.19 13.32
CA ASP A 37 -5.46 -5.21 14.75
C ASP A 37 -5.03 -3.89 15.43
N ASP A 38 -5.11 -3.80 16.75
CA ASP A 38 -4.71 -2.60 17.52
C ASP A 38 -3.23 -2.19 17.34
N SER A 39 -2.37 -3.10 16.88
CA SER A 39 -0.95 -2.83 16.69
C SER A 39 -0.64 -2.22 15.33
N ALA A 40 -1.27 -2.73 14.27
CA ALA A 40 -0.92 -2.38 12.90
C ALA A 40 -1.99 -2.73 11.86
N SER A 41 -1.88 -2.07 10.71
CA SER A 41 -2.59 -2.37 9.48
C SER A 41 -1.59 -2.70 8.37
N VAL A 42 -1.74 -3.86 7.73
CA VAL A 42 -0.91 -4.26 6.59
C VAL A 42 -1.79 -4.56 5.40
N ILE A 43 -1.51 -3.90 4.28
CA ILE A 43 -2.20 -4.11 3.01
C ILE A 43 -1.18 -4.41 1.90
N GLU A 44 -1.66 -5.10 0.87
CA GLU A 44 -0.95 -5.39 -0.35
C GLU A 44 -1.65 -4.69 -1.52
N LEU A 45 -0.88 -4.00 -2.33
CA LEU A 45 -1.28 -3.44 -3.62
C LEU A 45 -0.64 -4.29 -4.71
N SER A 46 -1.44 -4.70 -5.69
CA SER A 46 -0.96 -5.45 -6.86
C SER A 46 -1.40 -4.74 -8.13
N GLY A 47 -0.56 -4.83 -9.14
CA GLY A 47 -0.72 -4.20 -10.43
C GLY A 47 0.17 -4.83 -11.48
N ASN A 48 0.03 -4.41 -12.74
CA ASN A 48 0.81 -5.00 -13.84
C ASN A 48 2.33 -4.76 -13.69
N ARG A 49 2.71 -3.60 -13.15
CA ARG A 49 4.11 -3.22 -12.85
C ARG A 49 4.28 -2.72 -11.40
N LEU A 50 3.37 -3.12 -10.52
CA LEU A 50 3.33 -2.67 -9.13
C LEU A 50 3.05 -3.86 -8.22
N HIS A 51 3.91 -4.07 -7.23
CA HIS A 51 3.59 -4.95 -6.12
C HIS A 51 4.15 -4.33 -4.85
N LEU A 52 3.27 -3.81 -3.99
CA LEU A 52 3.67 -3.03 -2.82
C LEU A 52 2.99 -3.56 -1.56
N ILE A 53 3.76 -3.73 -0.50
CA ILE A 53 3.25 -3.93 0.85
C ILE A 53 3.32 -2.59 1.58
N VAL A 54 2.17 -2.15 2.09
CA VAL A 54 2.07 -0.96 2.95
C VAL A 54 1.79 -1.42 4.36
N MET A 55 2.61 -0.97 5.30
CA MET A 55 2.51 -1.27 6.74
C MET A 55 2.34 0.04 7.48
N VAL A 56 1.32 0.14 8.33
CA VAL A 56 1.01 1.34 9.12
C VAL A 56 0.83 0.93 10.57
N SER A 57 1.39 1.67 11.51
CA SER A 57 1.09 1.45 12.92
C SER A 57 -0.25 2.06 13.30
N ASN A 58 -1.04 1.32 14.09
CA ASN A 58 -2.29 1.81 14.66
C ASN A 58 -2.11 2.36 16.09
N ARG A 59 -0.89 2.31 16.64
CA ARG A 59 -0.61 2.75 18.01
C ARG A 59 -0.44 4.25 18.10
N ALA A 60 -0.95 4.84 19.18
CA ALA A 60 -0.63 6.21 19.54
C ALA A 60 0.83 6.35 20.02
N GLY A 61 1.40 7.55 19.90
CA GLY A 61 2.73 7.87 20.43
C GLY A 61 3.91 7.25 19.67
N VAL A 62 3.68 6.74 18.45
CA VAL A 62 4.74 6.27 17.55
C VAL A 62 5.65 7.43 17.14
N THR A 63 6.94 7.16 16.97
CA THR A 63 7.96 8.09 16.51
C THR A 63 8.66 7.54 15.28
N SER A 64 9.52 8.33 14.61
CA SER A 64 10.36 7.86 13.50
C SER A 64 11.28 6.68 13.89
N GLU A 65 11.57 6.54 15.19
CA GLU A 65 12.49 5.53 15.69
C GLU A 65 11.79 4.29 16.27
N THR A 66 10.46 4.29 16.32
CA THR A 66 9.69 3.18 16.90
C THR A 66 9.79 1.96 16.00
N GLU A 67 10.17 0.82 16.57
CA GLU A 67 10.21 -0.45 15.85
C GLU A 67 8.88 -1.20 15.96
N HIS A 68 8.53 -1.87 14.86
CA HIS A 68 7.35 -2.71 14.74
C HIS A 68 7.75 -4.12 14.30
N ASP A 69 7.13 -5.12 14.91
CA ASP A 69 7.23 -6.54 14.54
C ASP A 69 5.84 -7.15 14.77
N VAL A 70 5.11 -7.41 13.68
CA VAL A 70 3.75 -7.95 13.71
C VAL A 70 3.63 -9.18 12.83
N GLN A 71 2.77 -10.12 13.22
CA GLN A 71 2.58 -11.37 12.49
C GLN A 71 1.17 -11.45 11.92
N PHE A 72 1.07 -11.49 10.59
CA PHE A 72 -0.20 -11.63 9.86
C PHE A 72 -0.05 -12.70 8.78
N GLY A 73 -1.05 -13.59 8.67
CA GLY A 73 -1.06 -14.64 7.65
C GLY A 73 0.17 -15.54 7.65
N GLY A 74 0.75 -15.81 8.83
CA GLY A 74 1.97 -16.63 8.98
C GLY A 74 3.28 -15.95 8.56
N LYS A 75 3.25 -14.67 8.18
CA LYS A 75 4.43 -13.86 7.85
C LYS A 75 4.68 -12.78 8.89
N THR A 76 5.94 -12.49 9.13
CA THR A 76 6.37 -11.39 9.99
C THR A 76 6.62 -10.12 9.17
N TYR A 77 6.05 -9.01 9.60
CA TYR A 77 6.20 -7.69 9.02
C TYR A 77 6.93 -6.78 10.00
N ARG A 78 8.07 -6.23 9.57
CA ARG A 78 8.93 -5.38 10.38
C ARG A 78 9.20 -4.07 9.68
N TRP A 79 9.09 -2.98 10.42
CA TRP A 79 9.47 -1.65 9.97
C TRP A 79 9.79 -0.74 11.16
N LYS A 80 10.39 0.40 10.85
CA LYS A 80 10.63 1.49 11.79
C LYS A 80 9.81 2.71 11.38
N GLY A 81 9.29 3.45 12.34
CA GLY A 81 8.53 4.67 12.09
C GLY A 81 7.02 4.44 11.98
N PHE A 82 6.31 5.51 11.60
CA PHE A 82 4.84 5.54 11.53
C PHE A 82 4.26 4.55 10.52
N PHE A 83 4.93 4.40 9.37
CA PHE A 83 4.57 3.51 8.30
C PHE A 83 5.80 3.12 7.50
N ALA A 84 5.68 2.08 6.68
CA ALA A 84 6.66 1.76 5.66
C ALA A 84 5.97 1.19 4.42
N CYS A 85 6.56 1.46 3.27
CA CYS A 85 6.19 0.86 1.99
C CYS A 85 7.36 -0.02 1.55
N ARG A 86 7.06 -1.23 1.11
CA ARG A 86 8.07 -2.19 0.64
C ARG A 86 7.63 -2.79 -0.66
N ASP A 87 8.52 -2.75 -1.65
CA ASP A 87 8.36 -3.48 -2.90
C ASP A 87 8.30 -4.99 -2.61
N ALA A 88 7.34 -5.69 -3.21
CA ALA A 88 7.11 -7.13 -3.07
C ALA A 88 7.22 -7.89 -4.40
N SER A 89 7.66 -7.20 -5.46
CA SER A 89 7.97 -7.76 -6.79
C SER A 89 9.09 -8.80 -6.76
#